data_AF-A0A6I1RBL9-F1
#
_entry.id   AF-A0A6I1RBL9-F1
#
_cell.length_a   1.000
_cell.length_b   1.000
_cell.length_c   1.000
_cell.angle_alpha   90.00
_cell.angle_beta   90.00
_cell.angle_gamma   90.00
#
_symmetry.space_group_name_H-M   'P 1'
#
loop_
_entity.id
_entity.type
_entity.pdbx_description
1 polymer ?
#
loop_
_entity_poly.entity_id
_entity_poly.type
_entity_poly.pdbx_seq_one_letter_code
_entity_poly.pdbx_strand_id
1 'polypeptide(L)'
;MVWKHLTRERLEQTKQHFASSGYVMQWYAIAMEVVLTTLGPEWWKKNCTTNPVKPDEFLALPDDSENSQYNHQDRIIKLGHMLYALKDSNGYDAFLSSLKTRDLAPTFFELWVGHILKQNGYEVELIETKGRKGQDYDLSARKYDITVSVEAQSRRDGIVLTERTLQNTLQKARKQLPLSGPSIIFVSIPNEWTKINGAEEVIGKSVSSFLSNANRVNYIVLIWHRWIDLRAGRASASSVRQYQNSNPRTPAELGQVIKPVEQLVNLDLEQQVFKPSFW
;
A
#
# COMPACT_ATOMS: atom_id res chain seq x y z
N MET A 1 -13.04 24.79 12.21
CA MET A 1 -13.59 23.55 12.78
C MET A 1 -12.40 22.77 13.33
N VAL A 2 -12.23 22.73 14.66
CA VAL A 2 -11.09 22.06 15.30
C VAL A 2 -11.43 20.58 15.35
N TRP A 3 -10.81 19.78 14.49
CA TRP A 3 -10.94 18.32 14.56
C TRP A 3 -10.42 17.88 15.92
N LYS A 4 -11.23 17.14 16.69
CA LYS A 4 -10.81 16.56 17.97
C LYS A 4 -9.53 15.77 17.73
N HIS A 5 -8.52 15.94 18.59
CA HIS A 5 -7.35 15.07 18.55
C HIS A 5 -7.82 13.63 18.65
N LEU A 6 -7.43 12.79 17.68
CA LEU A 6 -7.73 11.37 17.70
C LEU A 6 -6.99 10.74 18.88
N THR A 7 -7.71 10.44 19.97
CA THR A 7 -7.13 9.84 21.17
C THR A 7 -7.31 8.33 21.17
N ARG A 8 -6.40 7.63 21.84
CA ARG A 8 -6.52 6.18 22.08
C ARG A 8 -7.83 5.84 22.78
N GLU A 9 -8.24 6.65 23.75
CA GLU A 9 -9.49 6.48 24.48
C GLU A 9 -10.70 6.52 23.53
N ARG A 10 -10.72 7.46 22.58
CA ARG A 10 -11.80 7.56 21.60
C ARG A 10 -11.90 6.33 20.71
N LEU A 11 -10.76 5.80 20.25
CA LEU A 11 -10.73 4.58 19.44
C LEU A 11 -11.22 3.36 20.24
N GLU A 12 -10.88 3.27 21.52
CA GLU A 12 -11.35 2.19 22.40
C GLU A 12 -12.86 2.31 22.68
N GLN A 13 -13.38 3.53 22.88
CA GLN A 13 -14.83 3.76 22.98
C GLN A 13 -15.57 3.32 21.70
N THR A 14 -15.05 3.66 20.52
CA THR A 14 -15.61 3.20 19.24
C THR A 14 -15.60 1.67 19.16
N LYS A 15 -14.48 1.03 19.52
CA LYS A 15 -14.38 -0.43 19.56
C LYS A 15 -15.44 -1.07 20.47
N GLN A 16 -15.59 -0.57 21.69
CA GLN A 16 -16.56 -1.06 22.66
C GLN A 16 -18.00 -0.87 22.18
N HIS A 17 -18.31 0.27 21.54
CA HIS A 17 -19.63 0.54 21.00
C HIS A 17 -20.05 -0.50 19.93
N PHE A 18 -19.11 -0.98 19.13
CA PHE A 18 -19.35 -1.98 18.08
C PHE A 18 -19.01 -3.42 18.51
N ALA A 19 -18.80 -3.66 19.80
CA ALA A 19 -18.36 -4.98 20.30
C ALA A 19 -19.31 -6.12 19.89
N SER A 20 -20.63 -5.86 19.90
CA SER A 20 -21.66 -6.83 19.52
C SER A 20 -21.90 -6.97 18.00
N SER A 21 -21.29 -6.11 17.17
CA SER A 21 -21.49 -6.08 15.71
C SER A 21 -20.53 -7.00 14.95
N GLY A 22 -19.69 -7.75 15.65
CA GLY A 22 -18.66 -8.61 15.08
C GLY A 22 -17.32 -7.90 14.84
N TYR A 23 -16.25 -8.69 14.74
CA TYR A 23 -14.87 -8.22 14.73
C TYR A 23 -14.56 -7.27 13.55
N VAL A 24 -15.00 -7.62 12.34
CA VAL A 24 -14.76 -6.79 11.14
C VAL A 24 -15.42 -5.41 11.27
N MET A 25 -16.65 -5.35 11.79
CA MET A 25 -17.37 -4.09 11.97
C MET A 25 -16.71 -3.18 13.00
N GLN A 26 -16.13 -3.73 14.07
CA GLN A 26 -15.34 -2.96 15.02
C GLN A 26 -14.17 -2.25 14.32
N TRP A 27 -13.39 -2.99 13.52
CA TRP A 27 -12.26 -2.39 12.80
C TRP A 27 -12.67 -1.41 11.73
N TYR A 28 -13.76 -1.71 11.01
CA TYR A 28 -14.32 -0.79 10.03
C TYR A 28 -14.73 0.53 10.69
N ALA A 29 -15.41 0.47 11.84
CA ALA A 29 -15.82 1.66 12.58
C ALA A 29 -14.63 2.47 13.12
N ILE A 30 -13.61 1.81 13.67
CA ILE A 30 -12.37 2.46 14.13
C ILE A 30 -11.67 3.14 12.95
N ALA A 31 -11.52 2.44 11.83
CA ALA A 31 -10.87 2.99 10.65
C ALA A 31 -11.65 4.16 10.06
N MET A 32 -12.99 4.07 10.04
CA MET A 32 -13.85 5.17 9.64
C MET A 32 -13.67 6.40 10.56
N GLU A 33 -13.58 6.22 11.89
CA GLU A 33 -13.31 7.31 12.83
C GLU A 33 -11.96 7.99 12.52
N VAL A 34 -10.91 7.20 12.23
CA VAL A 34 -9.61 7.74 11.81
C VAL A 34 -9.73 8.53 10.52
N VAL A 35 -10.35 7.96 9.49
CA VAL A 35 -10.50 8.62 8.18
C VAL A 35 -11.32 9.91 8.30
N LEU A 36 -12.43 9.89 9.04
CA LEU A 36 -13.28 11.06 9.27
C LEU A 36 -12.54 12.16 10.02
N THR A 37 -11.75 11.80 11.04
CA THR A 37 -10.99 12.76 11.84
C THR A 37 -9.83 13.38 11.03
N THR A 38 -9.16 12.56 10.20
CA THR A 38 -7.97 12.98 9.45
C THR A 38 -8.32 13.71 8.14
N LEU A 39 -9.28 13.21 7.38
CA LEU A 39 -9.61 13.72 6.04
C LEU A 39 -10.89 14.56 6.00
N GLY A 40 -11.75 14.42 7.01
CA GLY A 40 -13.01 15.13 7.13
C GLY A 40 -14.22 14.40 6.49
N PRO A 41 -15.44 14.73 6.93
CA PRO A 41 -16.69 14.11 6.49
C PRO A 41 -17.01 14.41 5.02
N GLU A 42 -16.64 15.59 4.52
CA GLU A 42 -16.83 15.92 3.10
C GLU A 42 -15.97 15.03 2.20
N TRP A 43 -14.72 14.76 2.61
CA TRP A 43 -13.86 13.81 1.89
C TRP A 43 -14.43 12.39 1.97
N TRP A 44 -14.87 11.95 3.14
CA TRP A 44 -15.52 10.64 3.31
C TRP A 44 -16.76 10.51 2.42
N LYS A 45 -17.62 11.51 2.43
CA LYS A 45 -18.85 11.51 1.64
C LYS A 45 -18.54 11.33 0.15
N LYS A 46 -17.63 12.16 -0.37
CA LYS A 46 -17.19 12.17 -1.77
C LYS A 46 -16.52 10.87 -2.22
N ASN A 47 -15.71 10.24 -1.36
CA ASN A 47 -14.85 9.13 -1.79
C ASN A 47 -15.35 7.77 -1.33
N CYS A 48 -16.19 7.70 -0.29
CA CYS A 48 -16.58 6.45 0.36
C CYS A 48 -18.09 6.17 0.36
N THR A 49 -18.94 7.16 0.09
CA THR A 49 -20.41 7.00 0.20
C THR A 49 -21.18 7.32 -1.08
N THR A 50 -20.61 8.07 -2.01
CA THR A 50 -21.27 8.37 -3.27
C THR A 50 -21.05 7.22 -4.25
N ASN A 51 -22.13 6.78 -4.91
CA ASN A 51 -22.00 5.96 -6.11
C ASN A 51 -21.13 6.75 -7.11
N PRO A 52 -20.04 6.16 -7.59
CA PRO A 52 -19.03 6.90 -8.31
C PRO A 52 -19.61 7.37 -9.65
N VAL A 53 -19.44 8.67 -9.95
CA VAL A 53 -19.34 9.09 -11.35
C VAL A 53 -17.91 8.77 -11.74
N LYS A 54 -17.71 7.80 -12.64
CA LYS A 54 -16.40 7.38 -13.17
C LYS A 54 -15.40 8.56 -13.27
N PRO A 55 -14.11 8.37 -12.94
CA PRO A 55 -13.38 7.11 -13.14
C PRO A 55 -12.86 6.36 -11.90
N ASP A 56 -12.97 6.87 -10.66
CA ASP A 56 -12.34 6.22 -9.50
C ASP A 56 -13.35 5.60 -8.52
N GLU A 57 -13.63 4.31 -8.69
CA GLU A 57 -14.50 3.51 -7.83
C GLU A 57 -13.77 2.88 -6.63
N PHE A 58 -12.50 3.26 -6.37
CA PHE A 58 -11.62 2.48 -5.49
C PHE A 58 -12.11 2.36 -4.03
N LEU A 59 -12.65 3.43 -3.47
CA LEU A 59 -13.25 3.42 -2.13
C LEU A 59 -14.76 3.64 -2.17
N ALA A 60 -15.35 3.75 -3.36
CA ALA A 60 -16.76 4.08 -3.50
C ALA A 60 -17.64 2.93 -2.99
N LEU A 61 -18.90 3.23 -2.67
CA LEU A 61 -19.82 2.20 -2.20
C LEU A 61 -19.91 1.08 -3.24
N PRO A 62 -19.74 -0.17 -2.79
CA PRO A 62 -19.80 -1.32 -3.67
C PRO A 62 -21.23 -1.57 -4.16
N ASP A 63 -21.34 -2.36 -5.22
CA ASP A 63 -22.59 -3.06 -5.53
C ASP A 63 -22.97 -4.05 -4.42
N ASP A 64 -24.15 -4.65 -4.53
CA ASP A 64 -24.64 -5.63 -3.54
C ASP A 64 -23.87 -6.97 -3.57
N SER A 65 -22.77 -7.07 -4.34
CA SER A 65 -21.96 -8.28 -4.33
C SER A 65 -21.11 -8.36 -3.07
N GLU A 66 -21.09 -9.56 -2.47
CA GLU A 66 -20.35 -9.84 -1.25
C GLU A 66 -18.84 -9.51 -1.40
N ASN A 67 -18.27 -9.81 -2.57
CA ASN A 67 -16.86 -9.52 -2.89
C ASN A 67 -16.56 -8.02 -2.87
N SER A 68 -17.43 -7.19 -3.44
CA SER A 68 -17.25 -5.75 -3.46
C SER A 68 -17.37 -5.16 -2.06
N GLN A 69 -18.28 -5.69 -1.23
CA GLN A 69 -18.41 -5.31 0.19
C GLN A 69 -17.14 -5.62 1.00
N TYR A 70 -16.58 -6.83 0.89
CA TYR A 70 -15.33 -7.16 1.58
C TYR A 70 -14.16 -6.29 1.10
N ASN A 71 -14.05 -6.05 -0.21
CA ASN A 71 -12.99 -5.20 -0.76
C ASN A 71 -13.09 -3.77 -0.24
N HIS A 72 -14.30 -3.21 -0.16
CA HIS A 72 -14.54 -1.90 0.41
C HIS A 72 -14.11 -1.84 1.88
N GLN A 73 -14.62 -2.77 2.69
CA GLN A 73 -14.29 -2.83 4.12
C GLN A 73 -12.78 -2.97 4.36
N ASP A 74 -12.12 -3.90 3.66
CA ASP A 74 -10.67 -4.11 3.73
C ASP A 74 -9.88 -2.85 3.36
N ARG A 75 -10.27 -2.14 2.29
CA ARG A 75 -9.61 -0.89 1.87
C ARG A 75 -9.80 0.23 2.90
N ILE A 76 -11.00 0.39 3.45
CA ILE A 76 -11.25 1.39 4.49
C ILE A 76 -10.45 1.06 5.76
N ILE A 77 -10.46 -0.20 6.21
CA ILE A 77 -9.69 -0.66 7.36
C ILE A 77 -8.20 -0.37 7.15
N LYS A 78 -7.66 -0.75 5.99
CA LYS A 78 -6.26 -0.46 5.63
C LYS A 78 -5.98 1.02 5.59
N LEU A 79 -6.82 1.83 4.94
CA LEU A 79 -6.63 3.28 4.86
C LEU A 79 -6.56 3.90 6.26
N GLY A 80 -7.54 3.62 7.11
CA GLY A 80 -7.56 4.13 8.49
C GLY A 80 -6.31 3.69 9.27
N HIS A 81 -5.93 2.42 9.17
CA HIS A 81 -4.74 1.90 9.84
C HIS A 81 -3.45 2.58 9.34
N MET A 82 -3.27 2.75 8.03
CA MET A 82 -2.08 3.38 7.45
C MET A 82 -2.00 4.87 7.79
N LEU A 83 -3.13 5.59 7.74
CA LEU A 83 -3.20 6.99 8.17
C LEU A 83 -2.78 7.13 9.63
N TYR A 84 -3.27 6.25 10.51
CA TYR A 84 -2.89 6.28 11.92
C TYR A 84 -1.42 5.92 12.13
N ALA A 85 -0.94 4.85 11.50
CA ALA A 85 0.41 4.34 11.68
C ALA A 85 1.51 5.29 11.15
N LEU A 86 1.19 6.11 10.14
CA LEU A 86 2.13 7.05 9.52
C LEU A 86 1.97 8.49 10.00
N LYS A 87 1.08 8.78 10.96
CA LYS A 87 0.78 10.15 11.40
C LYS A 87 1.98 10.96 11.90
N ASP A 88 2.98 10.28 12.44
CA ASP A 88 4.20 10.89 12.98
C ASP A 88 5.37 10.89 11.98
N SER A 89 5.14 10.45 10.73
CA SER A 89 6.16 10.46 9.68
C SER A 89 6.34 11.88 9.12
N ASN A 90 7.58 12.24 8.81
CA ASN A 90 7.89 13.50 8.12
C ASN A 90 7.10 13.59 6.80
N GLY A 91 6.58 14.77 6.50
CA GLY A 91 5.81 15.05 5.29
C GLY A 91 4.34 14.57 5.31
N TYR A 92 3.85 14.03 6.43
CA TYR A 92 2.46 13.56 6.57
C TYR A 92 1.41 14.63 6.24
N ASP A 93 1.54 15.85 6.75
CA ASP A 93 0.55 16.90 6.50
C ASP A 93 0.48 17.32 5.02
N ALA A 94 1.64 17.40 4.35
CA ALA A 94 1.71 17.66 2.92
C ALA A 94 1.08 16.52 2.12
N PHE A 95 1.35 15.28 2.51
CA PHE A 95 0.73 14.10 1.94
C PHE A 95 -0.80 14.11 2.07
N LEU A 96 -1.33 14.39 3.27
CA LEU A 96 -2.79 14.50 3.51
C LEU A 96 -3.44 15.57 2.64
N SER A 97 -2.75 16.70 2.46
CA SER A 97 -3.22 17.78 1.60
C SER A 97 -3.31 17.30 0.14
N SER A 98 -2.34 16.50 -0.33
CA SER A 98 -2.34 15.92 -1.67
C SER A 98 -3.40 14.81 -1.86
N LEU A 99 -3.65 13.98 -0.84
CA LEU A 99 -4.63 12.89 -0.89
C LEU A 99 -6.07 13.41 -1.09
N LYS A 100 -6.34 14.67 -0.78
CA LYS A 100 -7.65 15.30 -1.02
C LYS A 100 -7.91 15.60 -2.50
N THR A 101 -6.86 15.65 -3.32
CA THR A 101 -6.93 16.10 -4.72
C THR A 101 -6.42 15.08 -5.74
N ARG A 102 -5.55 14.14 -5.34
CA ARG A 102 -5.00 13.09 -6.21
C ARG A 102 -5.93 11.89 -6.39
N ASP A 103 -5.64 11.09 -7.41
CA ASP A 103 -6.26 9.79 -7.64
C ASP A 103 -6.05 8.86 -6.44
N LEU A 104 -7.12 8.21 -5.98
CA LEU A 104 -7.10 7.54 -4.67
C LEU A 104 -6.23 6.30 -4.64
N ALA A 105 -6.32 5.41 -5.64
CA ALA A 105 -5.61 4.13 -5.49
C ALA A 105 -4.08 4.23 -5.66
N PRO A 106 -3.50 5.08 -6.54
CA PRO A 106 -2.07 5.33 -6.54
C PRO A 106 -1.61 5.84 -5.17
N THR A 107 -2.29 6.85 -4.64
CA THR A 107 -1.94 7.45 -3.34
C THR A 107 -2.18 6.50 -2.16
N PHE A 108 -3.20 5.64 -2.23
CA PHE A 108 -3.40 4.54 -1.29
C PHE A 108 -2.22 3.55 -1.33
N PHE A 109 -1.72 3.23 -2.53
CA PHE A 109 -0.58 2.32 -2.67
C PHE A 109 0.71 2.94 -2.13
N GLU A 110 0.92 4.25 -2.30
CA GLU A 110 2.02 4.99 -1.68
C GLU A 110 1.98 4.85 -0.14
N LEU A 111 0.81 5.09 0.48
CA LEU A 111 0.62 4.87 1.93
C LEU A 111 0.91 3.42 2.34
N TRP A 112 0.48 2.47 1.51
CA TRP A 112 0.64 1.06 1.82
C TRP A 112 2.10 0.62 1.77
N VAL A 113 2.87 1.09 0.79
CA VAL A 113 4.31 0.89 0.75
C VAL A 113 4.98 1.51 1.98
N GLY A 114 4.63 2.76 2.33
CA GLY A 114 5.15 3.42 3.53
C GLY A 114 4.85 2.63 4.81
N HIS A 115 3.64 2.12 4.95
CA HIS A 115 3.23 1.32 6.09
C HIS A 115 4.00 0.00 6.18
N ILE A 116 4.11 -0.74 5.07
CA ILE A 116 4.86 -2.01 5.05
C ILE A 116 6.34 -1.77 5.39
N LEU A 117 6.95 -0.72 4.84
CA LEU A 117 8.33 -0.36 5.17
C LEU A 117 8.48 -0.06 6.67
N LYS A 118 7.57 0.73 7.26
CA LYS A 118 7.58 1.00 8.70
C LYS A 118 7.47 -0.28 9.54
N GLN A 119 6.58 -1.21 9.15
CA GLN A 119 6.47 -2.53 9.80
C GLN A 119 7.75 -3.37 9.68
N ASN A 120 8.58 -3.11 8.67
CA ASN A 120 9.85 -3.80 8.44
C ASN A 120 11.07 -3.07 9.04
N GLY A 121 10.83 -2.13 9.96
CA GLY A 121 11.86 -1.42 10.72
C GLY A 121 12.52 -0.29 9.95
N TYR A 122 11.87 0.24 8.92
CA TYR A 122 12.32 1.46 8.25
C TYR A 122 11.73 2.68 8.95
N GLU A 123 12.53 3.73 9.06
CA GLU A 123 12.02 5.08 9.26
C GLU A 123 11.54 5.60 7.90
N VAL A 124 10.31 6.11 7.84
CA VAL A 124 9.65 6.51 6.59
C VAL A 124 9.31 7.99 6.63
N GLU A 125 9.67 8.67 5.55
CA GLU A 125 9.30 10.04 5.22
C GLU A 125 8.49 10.06 3.92
N LEU A 126 7.37 10.79 3.94
CA LEU A 126 6.48 11.01 2.81
C LEU A 126 6.98 12.25 2.06
N ILE A 127 7.33 12.10 0.78
CA ILE A 127 7.98 13.19 0.04
C ILE A 127 6.91 14.03 -0.66
N GLU A 128 6.97 15.35 -0.43
CA GLU A 128 6.13 16.30 -1.15
C GLU A 128 6.63 16.44 -2.61
N THR A 129 5.73 16.24 -3.57
CA THR A 129 6.02 16.41 -4.99
C THR A 129 6.33 17.88 -5.29
N LYS A 130 7.50 18.16 -5.87
CA LYS A 130 7.97 19.51 -6.23
C LYS A 130 7.83 19.80 -7.73
N GLY A 131 7.31 18.86 -8.50
CA GLY A 131 7.12 18.97 -9.95
C GLY A 131 8.43 18.94 -10.73
N ARG A 132 9.49 18.38 -10.14
CA ARG A 132 10.83 18.25 -10.72
C ARG A 132 11.20 16.77 -10.87
N LYS A 133 11.37 16.32 -12.12
CA LYS A 133 11.86 14.96 -12.43
C LYS A 133 13.14 14.63 -11.67
N GLY A 134 13.18 13.43 -11.07
CA GLY A 134 14.31 12.97 -10.26
C GLY A 134 14.31 13.49 -8.82
N GLN A 135 13.31 14.28 -8.42
CA GLN A 135 13.09 14.74 -7.05
C GLN A 135 11.67 14.46 -6.54
N ASP A 136 10.81 13.89 -7.39
CA ASP A 136 9.39 13.60 -7.12
C ASP A 136 9.17 12.08 -6.96
N TYR A 137 10.00 11.41 -6.18
CA TYR A 137 9.72 10.05 -5.73
C TYR A 137 8.78 10.09 -4.52
N ASP A 138 8.07 9.00 -4.24
CA ASP A 138 6.98 9.01 -3.27
C ASP A 138 7.45 9.00 -1.81
N LEU A 139 8.49 8.22 -1.48
CA LEU A 139 8.93 8.02 -0.08
C LEU A 139 10.45 8.00 0.04
N SER A 140 10.96 8.50 1.16
CA SER A 140 12.31 8.19 1.63
C SER A 140 12.21 7.17 2.75
N ALA A 141 13.01 6.10 2.67
CA ALA A 141 13.03 5.05 3.69
C ALA A 141 14.45 4.84 4.19
N ARG A 142 14.65 4.92 5.50
CA ARG A 142 15.95 4.73 6.15
C ARG A 142 15.94 3.48 7.02
N LYS A 143 16.96 2.64 6.89
CA LYS A 143 17.18 1.49 7.77
C LYS A 143 18.67 1.31 7.99
N TYR A 144 19.05 1.22 9.26
CA TYR A 144 20.44 1.40 9.67
C TYR A 144 20.93 2.77 9.15
N ASP A 145 22.12 2.85 8.54
CA ASP A 145 22.67 4.08 7.97
C ASP A 145 22.41 4.22 6.46
N ILE A 146 21.48 3.43 5.90
CA ILE A 146 21.15 3.44 4.47
C ILE A 146 19.79 4.12 4.27
N THR A 147 19.80 5.23 3.55
CA THR A 147 18.58 5.88 3.06
C THR A 147 18.37 5.51 1.59
N VAL A 148 17.18 5.02 1.26
CA VAL A 148 16.76 4.70 -0.11
C VAL A 148 15.60 5.58 -0.56
N SER A 149 15.63 6.00 -1.82
CA SER A 149 14.48 6.62 -2.47
C SER A 149 13.52 5.53 -2.97
N VAL A 150 12.23 5.72 -2.73
CA VAL A 150 11.20 4.72 -3.01
C VAL A 150 10.14 5.31 -3.92
N GLU A 151 9.80 4.56 -4.96
CA GLU A 151 8.75 4.87 -5.91
C GLU A 151 7.70 3.75 -5.89
N ALA A 152 6.43 4.10 -5.73
CA ALA A 152 5.29 3.19 -5.61
C ALA A 152 4.34 3.33 -6.80
N GLN A 153 4.30 2.32 -7.67
CA GLN A 153 3.42 2.30 -8.83
C GLN A 153 2.28 1.30 -8.67
N SER A 154 1.04 1.81 -8.69
CA SER A 154 -0.15 0.95 -8.71
C SER A 154 -0.60 0.66 -10.14
N ARG A 155 -0.78 -0.62 -10.48
CA ARG A 155 -1.43 -1.03 -11.73
C ARG A 155 -2.82 -1.58 -11.43
N ARG A 156 -3.84 -0.78 -11.76
CA ARG A 156 -5.25 -1.17 -11.71
C ARG A 156 -5.75 -1.76 -13.02
N ASP A 157 -5.21 -1.32 -14.16
CA ASP A 157 -5.78 -1.62 -15.48
C ASP A 157 -4.99 -2.67 -16.25
N GLY A 158 -5.72 -3.64 -16.80
CA GLY A 158 -5.25 -4.61 -17.79
C GLY A 158 -5.21 -6.03 -17.26
N ILE A 159 -6.21 -6.83 -17.63
CA ILE A 159 -6.21 -8.29 -17.41
C ILE A 159 -4.99 -8.94 -18.08
N VAL A 160 -4.52 -8.35 -19.18
CA VAL A 160 -3.45 -8.90 -19.99
C VAL A 160 -2.08 -8.50 -19.44
N LEU A 161 -1.47 -9.44 -18.72
CA LEU A 161 -0.04 -9.41 -18.44
C LEU A 161 0.74 -9.48 -19.76
N THR A 162 1.49 -8.43 -20.07
CA THR A 162 2.52 -8.46 -21.13
C THR A 162 3.84 -7.94 -20.58
N GLU A 163 4.95 -8.42 -21.12
CA GLU A 163 6.28 -7.92 -20.76
C GLU A 163 6.37 -6.41 -20.94
N ARG A 164 5.81 -5.91 -22.05
CA ARG A 164 5.78 -4.49 -22.39
C ARG A 164 5.06 -3.65 -21.33
N THR A 165 3.93 -4.14 -20.79
CA THR A 165 3.17 -3.39 -19.78
C THR A 165 3.98 -3.22 -18.49
N LEU A 166 4.59 -4.31 -18.00
CA LEU A 166 5.41 -4.26 -16.78
C LEU A 166 6.67 -3.41 -17.00
N GLN A 167 7.38 -3.61 -18.11
CA GLN A 167 8.54 -2.79 -18.48
C GLN A 167 8.20 -1.29 -18.54
N ASN A 168 7.09 -0.91 -19.16
CA ASN A 168 6.66 0.49 -19.22
C ASN A 168 6.40 1.07 -17.81
N THR A 169 5.86 0.27 -16.89
CA THR A 169 5.67 0.67 -15.47
C THR A 169 7.00 0.96 -14.81
N LEU A 170 7.94 0.01 -14.89
CA LEU A 170 9.26 0.11 -14.29
C LEU A 170 10.05 1.28 -14.88
N GLN A 171 9.93 1.52 -16.20
CA GLN A 171 10.56 2.66 -16.86
C GLN A 171 9.99 4.01 -16.43
N LYS A 172 8.68 4.09 -16.15
CA LYS A 172 8.07 5.31 -15.59
C LYS A 172 8.57 5.55 -14.16
N ALA A 173 8.52 4.53 -13.31
CA ALA A 173 9.02 4.62 -11.94
C ALA A 173 10.49 5.07 -11.88
N ARG A 174 11.35 4.46 -12.69
CA ARG A 174 12.79 4.80 -12.78
C ARG A 174 13.05 6.28 -13.09
N LYS A 175 12.15 6.95 -13.82
CA LYS A 175 12.32 8.36 -14.20
C LYS A 175 12.06 9.32 -13.04
N GLN A 176 11.27 8.91 -12.04
CA GLN A 176 11.01 9.70 -10.84
C GLN A 176 12.12 9.58 -9.81
N LEU A 177 12.80 8.44 -9.78
CA LEU A 177 13.92 8.18 -8.88
C LEU A 177 15.15 9.06 -9.20
N PRO A 178 15.88 9.50 -8.15
CA PRO A 178 17.08 10.32 -8.32
C PRO A 178 18.18 9.59 -9.08
N LEU A 179 19.12 10.35 -9.64
CA LEU A 179 20.27 9.79 -10.36
C LEU A 179 21.36 9.24 -9.43
N SER A 180 21.36 9.70 -8.17
CA SER A 180 22.33 9.36 -7.14
C SER A 180 21.63 8.66 -5.98
N GLY A 181 22.35 7.77 -5.31
CA GLY A 181 21.83 7.04 -4.16
C GLY A 181 21.10 5.75 -4.54
N PRO A 182 20.89 4.87 -3.55
CA PRO A 182 20.15 3.64 -3.76
C PRO A 182 18.64 3.92 -3.89
N SER A 183 17.95 3.09 -4.69
CA SER A 183 16.51 3.25 -4.92
C SER A 183 15.75 1.93 -4.99
N ILE A 184 14.48 1.95 -4.60
CA ILE A 184 13.57 0.80 -4.65
C ILE A 184 12.32 1.18 -5.45
N ILE A 185 11.86 0.27 -6.31
CA ILE A 185 10.57 0.40 -7.00
C ILE A 185 9.61 -0.64 -6.41
N PHE A 186 8.48 -0.17 -5.91
CA PHE A 186 7.34 -1.01 -5.56
C PHE A 186 6.31 -0.99 -6.68
N VAL A 187 5.77 -2.16 -7.02
CA VAL A 187 4.70 -2.26 -8.02
C VAL A 187 3.58 -3.13 -7.47
N SER A 188 2.37 -2.56 -7.36
CA SER A 188 1.17 -3.36 -7.15
C SER A 188 0.77 -4.00 -8.47
N ILE A 189 0.69 -5.32 -8.51
CA ILE A 189 0.20 -6.07 -9.68
C ILE A 189 -1.16 -6.71 -9.38
N PRO A 190 -2.03 -6.87 -10.40
CA PRO A 190 -3.28 -7.61 -10.26
C PRO A 190 -3.03 -9.05 -9.80
N ASN A 191 -3.90 -9.58 -8.93
CA ASN A 191 -3.81 -10.96 -8.46
C ASN A 191 -3.98 -11.96 -9.63
N GLU A 192 -4.79 -11.58 -10.62
CA GLU A 192 -5.09 -12.32 -11.84
C GLU A 192 -3.81 -12.65 -12.60
N TRP A 193 -2.83 -11.74 -12.62
CA TRP A 193 -1.55 -11.99 -13.28
C TRP A 193 -0.84 -13.19 -12.66
N THR A 194 -0.95 -13.39 -11.35
CA THR A 194 -0.31 -14.51 -10.66
C THR A 194 -0.99 -15.86 -10.89
N LYS A 195 -2.20 -15.86 -11.46
CA LYS A 195 -2.98 -17.06 -11.78
C LYS A 195 -2.80 -17.54 -13.23
N ILE A 196 -2.14 -16.75 -14.08
CA ILE A 196 -1.91 -17.10 -15.48
C ILE A 196 -0.72 -18.07 -15.58
N ASN A 197 -0.90 -19.16 -16.32
CA ASN A 197 0.18 -20.11 -16.62
C ASN A 197 1.36 -19.38 -17.29
N GLY A 198 2.57 -19.55 -16.76
CA GLY A 198 3.78 -18.90 -17.29
C GLY A 198 3.95 -17.43 -16.86
N ALA A 199 3.06 -16.86 -16.05
CA ALA A 199 3.18 -15.47 -15.59
C ALA A 199 4.49 -15.19 -14.84
N GLU A 200 4.95 -16.15 -14.04
CA GLU A 200 6.21 -16.05 -13.31
C GLU A 200 7.41 -15.86 -14.24
N GLU A 201 7.44 -16.60 -15.36
CA GLU A 201 8.49 -16.48 -16.36
C GLU A 201 8.44 -15.12 -17.05
N VAL A 202 7.24 -14.67 -17.46
CA VAL A 202 7.01 -13.36 -18.09
C VAL A 202 7.42 -12.21 -17.17
N ILE A 203 7.03 -12.28 -15.89
CA ILE A 203 7.39 -11.28 -14.88
C ILE A 203 8.90 -11.30 -14.63
N GLY A 204 9.48 -12.50 -14.43
CA GLY A 204 10.92 -12.67 -14.19
C GLY A 204 11.77 -12.13 -15.34
N LYS A 205 11.42 -12.47 -16.59
CA LYS A 205 12.07 -11.96 -17.80
C LYS A 205 11.97 -10.43 -17.90
N SER A 206 10.77 -9.89 -17.67
CA SER A 206 10.52 -8.45 -17.71
C SER A 206 11.37 -7.67 -16.70
N VAL A 207 11.40 -8.15 -15.45
CA VAL A 207 12.15 -7.52 -14.37
C VAL A 207 13.66 -7.65 -14.61
N SER A 208 14.13 -8.82 -15.03
CA SER A 208 15.56 -9.06 -15.30
C SER A 208 16.07 -8.20 -16.46
N SER A 209 15.30 -8.11 -17.55
CA SER A 209 15.59 -7.25 -18.70
C SER A 209 15.60 -5.76 -18.33
N PHE A 210 14.74 -5.34 -17.41
CA PHE A 210 14.76 -3.97 -16.89
C PHE A 210 16.01 -3.71 -16.03
N LEU A 211 16.32 -4.58 -15.08
CA LEU A 211 17.40 -4.38 -14.10
C LEU A 211 18.78 -4.34 -14.77
N SER A 212 19.00 -5.12 -15.84
CA SER A 212 20.25 -5.08 -16.62
C SER A 212 20.56 -3.70 -17.21
N ASN A 213 19.54 -2.85 -17.37
CA ASN A 213 19.66 -1.50 -17.92
C ASN A 213 19.33 -0.39 -16.89
N ALA A 214 19.14 -0.73 -15.61
CA ALA A 214 18.65 0.18 -14.58
C ALA A 214 19.57 0.24 -13.35
N ASN A 215 20.84 0.60 -13.55
CA ASN A 215 21.83 0.68 -12.46
C ASN A 215 21.42 1.60 -11.28
N ARG A 216 20.55 2.59 -11.46
CA ARG A 216 20.08 3.41 -10.32
C ARG A 216 19.12 2.69 -9.37
N VAL A 217 18.60 1.52 -9.75
CA VAL A 217 17.60 0.77 -8.98
C VAL A 217 18.30 -0.40 -8.30
N ASN A 218 18.12 -0.55 -7.00
CA ASN A 218 18.68 -1.63 -6.20
C ASN A 218 17.72 -2.81 -6.11
N TYR A 219 16.44 -2.50 -5.90
CA TYR A 219 15.42 -3.51 -5.68
C TYR A 219 14.13 -3.18 -6.44
N ILE A 220 13.48 -4.23 -6.94
CA ILE A 220 12.07 -4.19 -7.34
C ILE A 220 11.30 -5.10 -6.41
N VAL A 221 10.22 -4.58 -5.86
CA VAL A 221 9.28 -5.36 -5.04
C VAL A 221 7.92 -5.36 -5.73
N LEU A 222 7.47 -6.53 -6.14
CA LEU A 222 6.11 -6.74 -6.61
C LEU A 222 5.23 -7.11 -5.44
N ILE A 223 4.07 -6.46 -5.33
CA ILE A 223 3.07 -6.71 -4.29
C ILE A 223 1.75 -7.04 -4.96
N TRP A 224 1.03 -8.04 -4.45
CA TRP A 224 -0.35 -8.31 -4.85
C TRP A 224 -1.18 -8.74 -3.66
N HIS A 225 -2.47 -8.47 -3.74
CA HIS A 225 -3.45 -8.91 -2.75
C HIS A 225 -4.15 -10.18 -3.22
N ARG A 226 -4.35 -11.11 -2.31
CA ARG A 226 -5.19 -12.28 -2.54
C ARG A 226 -6.13 -12.52 -1.37
N TRP A 227 -7.35 -12.92 -1.69
CA TRP A 227 -8.28 -13.48 -0.73
C TRP A 227 -7.95 -14.97 -0.55
N ILE A 228 -7.96 -15.41 0.71
CA ILE A 228 -7.80 -16.80 1.11
C ILE A 228 -9.11 -17.20 1.77
N ASP A 229 -9.81 -18.17 1.19
CA ASP A 229 -11.00 -18.74 1.80
C ASP A 229 -10.59 -19.62 3.00
N LEU A 230 -11.20 -19.36 4.14
CA LEU A 230 -11.04 -20.10 5.39
C LEU A 230 -12.37 -20.83 5.70
N ARG A 231 -12.32 -21.84 6.57
CA ARG A 231 -13.53 -22.62 6.93
C ARG A 231 -14.69 -21.76 7.47
N ALA A 232 -14.37 -20.65 8.12
CA ALA A 232 -15.34 -19.76 8.77
C ALA A 232 -15.23 -18.29 8.32
N GLY A 233 -14.69 -18.04 7.12
CA GLY A 233 -14.61 -16.68 6.57
C GLY A 233 -13.55 -16.52 5.48
N ARG A 234 -13.08 -15.29 5.29
CA ARG A 234 -12.00 -14.97 4.35
C ARG A 234 -10.90 -14.17 5.03
N ALA A 235 -9.67 -14.42 4.62
CA ALA A 235 -8.52 -13.62 5.00
C ALA A 235 -7.98 -12.87 3.77
N SER A 236 -7.62 -11.61 3.96
CA SER A 236 -6.84 -10.84 2.99
C SER A 236 -5.36 -11.03 3.28
N ALA A 237 -4.61 -11.49 2.29
CA ALA A 237 -3.17 -11.64 2.39
C ALA A 237 -2.46 -10.77 1.36
N SER A 238 -1.36 -10.16 1.79
CA SER A 238 -0.44 -9.47 0.89
C SER A 238 0.70 -10.42 0.56
N SER A 239 0.92 -10.65 -0.72
CA SER A 239 2.04 -11.45 -1.21
C SER A 239 3.06 -10.53 -1.85
N VAL A 240 4.34 -10.88 -1.67
CA VAL A 240 5.46 -10.05 -2.10
C VAL A 240 6.46 -10.90 -2.86
N ARG A 241 7.11 -10.28 -3.84
CA ARG A 241 8.25 -10.87 -4.54
C ARG A 241 9.30 -9.80 -4.77
N GLN A 242 10.54 -10.09 -4.36
CA GLN A 242 11.66 -9.18 -4.49
C GLN A 242 12.62 -9.63 -5.58
N TYR A 243 13.14 -8.67 -6.33
CA TYR A 243 14.24 -8.84 -7.27
C TYR A 243 15.35 -7.86 -6.90
N GLN A 244 16.56 -8.36 -6.74
CA GLN A 244 17.75 -7.55 -6.46
C GLN A 244 18.50 -7.27 -7.76
N ASN A 245 18.95 -6.04 -7.94
CA ASN A 245 19.87 -5.70 -9.02
C ASN A 245 21.26 -6.22 -8.67
N SER A 246 21.88 -6.97 -9.59
CA SER A 246 23.26 -7.44 -9.44
C SER A 246 24.30 -6.35 -9.69
N ASN A 247 23.94 -5.28 -10.42
CA ASN A 247 24.86 -4.21 -10.83
C ASN A 247 24.30 -2.79 -10.55
N PRO A 248 23.89 -2.47 -9.30
CA PRO A 248 23.45 -1.13 -8.97
C PRO A 248 24.65 -0.16 -8.93
N ARG A 249 24.43 1.08 -9.34
CA ARG A 249 25.41 2.18 -9.32
C ARG A 249 25.80 2.53 -7.88
N THR A 250 24.83 2.52 -6.97
CA THR A 250 25.04 2.73 -5.54
C THR A 250 24.50 1.50 -4.81
N PRO A 251 25.31 0.46 -4.57
CA PRO A 251 24.88 -0.74 -3.88
C PRO A 251 24.31 -0.44 -2.49
N ALA A 252 23.30 -1.20 -2.09
CA ALA A 252 22.67 -1.12 -0.78
C ALA A 252 22.32 -2.54 -0.36
N GLU A 253 22.93 -3.01 0.72
CA GLU A 253 22.73 -4.37 1.25
C GLU A 253 21.60 -4.37 2.27
N LEU A 254 20.36 -4.36 1.76
CA LEU A 254 19.16 -4.35 2.61
C LEU A 254 18.69 -5.76 2.98
N GLY A 255 19.24 -6.79 2.33
CA GLY A 255 18.74 -8.17 2.42
C GLY A 255 17.30 -8.26 1.89
N GLN A 256 16.39 -8.79 2.71
CA GLN A 256 14.96 -8.75 2.41
C GLN A 256 14.36 -7.39 2.81
N VAL A 257 13.91 -6.63 1.81
CA VAL A 257 13.23 -5.34 1.99
C VAL A 257 11.93 -5.52 2.78
N ILE A 258 11.18 -6.58 2.45
CA ILE A 258 10.02 -7.02 3.21
C ILE A 258 10.30 -8.42 3.74
N LYS A 259 10.26 -8.57 5.05
CA LYS A 259 10.33 -9.88 5.72
C LYS A 259 9.00 -10.61 5.49
N PRO A 260 9.00 -11.84 4.96
CA PRO A 260 7.78 -12.63 4.90
C PRO A 260 7.31 -12.92 6.32
N VAL A 261 5.99 -13.01 6.49
CA VAL A 261 5.42 -13.56 7.72
C VAL A 261 5.62 -15.08 7.64
N GLU A 262 6.56 -15.61 8.42
CA GLU A 262 6.98 -17.03 8.37
C GLU A 262 5.86 -18.02 8.77
N GLN A 263 4.76 -17.53 9.36
CA GLN A 263 3.67 -18.37 9.88
C GLN A 263 2.30 -17.92 9.35
N LEU A 264 1.84 -18.56 8.29
CA LEU A 264 0.39 -18.61 7.95
C LEU A 264 -0.19 -20.02 8.16
N VAL A 265 0.59 -20.96 8.69
CA VAL A 265 0.31 -22.40 8.59
C VAL A 265 -0.75 -22.89 9.59
N ASN A 266 -1.13 -22.12 10.60
CA ASN A 266 -2.17 -22.50 11.58
C ASN A 266 -3.02 -21.29 12.01
N LEU A 267 -3.64 -20.60 11.05
CA LEU A 267 -4.61 -19.56 11.39
C LEU A 267 -5.93 -20.20 11.85
N ASP A 268 -6.01 -20.58 13.12
CA ASP A 268 -7.31 -20.56 13.79
C ASP A 268 -7.80 -19.11 13.83
N LEU A 269 -9.10 -18.86 13.76
CA LEU A 269 -9.64 -17.47 13.72
C LEU A 269 -9.20 -16.66 14.96
N GLU A 270 -8.91 -17.33 16.07
CA GLU A 270 -8.38 -16.72 17.29
C GLU A 270 -6.89 -16.36 17.21
N GLN A 271 -6.15 -16.91 16.25
CA GLN A 271 -4.71 -16.70 16.02
C GLN A 271 -4.41 -15.76 14.84
N GLN A 272 -5.34 -14.87 14.47
CA GLN A 272 -5.11 -13.88 13.42
C GLN A 272 -3.82 -13.07 13.68
N VAL A 273 -2.86 -13.21 12.76
CA VAL A 273 -1.56 -12.53 12.79
C VAL A 273 -1.69 -11.02 12.54
N PHE A 274 -2.73 -10.60 11.81
CA PHE A 274 -3.04 -9.18 11.63
C PHE A 274 -4.19 -8.77 12.55
N LYS A 275 -3.81 -8.19 13.70
CA LYS A 275 -4.69 -7.35 14.50
C LYS A 275 -4.36 -5.92 14.07
N PRO A 276 -5.24 -5.18 13.36
CA PRO A 276 -5.00 -3.77 13.12
C PRO A 276 -4.62 -3.11 14.44
N SER A 277 -3.37 -2.68 14.57
CA SER A 277 -2.90 -2.13 15.83
C SER A 277 -2.97 -0.62 15.69
N PHE A 278 -4.13 -0.08 16.03
CA PHE A 278 -4.24 1.36 16.34
C PHE A 278 -3.57 1.70 17.70
N TRP A 279 -2.68 0.81 18.16
CA TRP A 279 -2.05 0.74 19.46
C TRP A 279 -0.59 0.31 19.27
#